data_AF-A0A8T6N7W9-F1
#
_entry.id   AF-A0A8T6N7W9-F1
#
_cell.length_a   1.000
_cell.length_b   1.000
_cell.length_c   1.000
_cell.angle_alpha   90.00
_cell.angle_beta   90.00
_cell.angle_gamma   90.00
#
_symmetry.space_group_name_H-M   'P 1'
#
loop_
_entity.id
_entity.type
_entity.pdbx_description
1 polymer ?
#
loop_
_entity_poly.entity_id
_entity_poly.type
_entity_poly.pdbx_seq_one_letter_code
_entity_poly.pdbx_strand_id
1 'polypeptide(L)'
;MGYLRNHLATVVTGCFAVFLSGMYFYMPPPLHQLLLVATIVTWFLVVICWLAQKSADWTKKHGGHSEHSHPHDHSHSHDHSHEEKKSSAKLSNVSVEELDRFRTAFTAELEELKGEVKLKDNEIARMKQEIANLETLMQIESLKAELANLKAAAAKRK
;
A
#
# COMPACT_ATOMS: atom_id res chain seq x y z
N MET A 1 23.77 16.55 3.96
CA MET A 1 23.02 15.28 3.78
C MET A 1 22.34 15.34 2.42
N GLY A 2 22.65 14.43 1.50
CA GLY A 2 22.21 14.50 0.10
C GLY A 2 20.69 14.51 -0.05
N TYR A 3 20.20 15.20 -1.08
CA TYR A 3 18.79 15.51 -1.35
C TYR A 3 17.87 14.28 -1.50
N LEU A 4 18.43 13.05 -1.51
CA LEU A 4 17.74 11.77 -1.71
C LEU A 4 17.99 10.79 -0.55
N ARG A 5 17.93 11.26 0.70
CA ARG A 5 17.93 10.43 1.93
C ARG A 5 17.08 9.17 1.73
N ASN A 6 17.72 8.01 1.81
CA ASN A 6 17.18 6.63 1.75
C ASN A 6 16.30 6.25 0.54
N HIS A 7 15.72 7.18 -0.21
CA HIS A 7 14.81 6.93 -1.32
C HIS A 7 15.47 6.63 -2.67
N LEU A 8 16.80 6.78 -2.77
CA LEU A 8 17.54 6.59 -4.02
C LEU A 8 17.26 5.22 -4.68
N ALA A 9 17.18 4.16 -3.88
CA ALA A 9 16.95 2.80 -4.36
C ALA A 9 15.55 2.61 -5.00
N THR A 10 14.53 3.28 -4.48
CA THR A 10 13.17 3.18 -5.03
C THR A 10 13.04 4.04 -6.27
N VAL A 11 13.69 5.21 -6.29
CA VAL A 11 13.71 6.08 -7.47
C VAL A 11 14.41 5.40 -8.64
N VAL A 12 15.61 4.84 -8.44
CA VAL A 12 16.33 4.15 -9.52
C VAL A 12 15.56 2.93 -10.04
N THR A 13 14.99 2.12 -9.15
CA THR A 13 14.21 0.94 -9.53
C THR A 13 12.89 1.33 -10.22
N GLY A 14 12.25 2.42 -9.79
CA GLY A 14 11.04 2.96 -10.41
C GLY A 14 11.29 3.51 -11.81
N CYS A 15 12.37 4.29 -12.01
CA CYS A 15 12.76 4.75 -13.34
C CYS A 15 13.04 3.57 -14.29
N PHE A 16 13.71 2.53 -13.79
CA PHE A 16 13.98 1.32 -14.56
C PHE A 16 12.68 0.56 -14.90
N ALA A 17 11.72 0.47 -13.98
CA ALA A 17 10.42 -0.16 -14.22
C ALA A 17 9.62 0.55 -15.32
N VAL A 18 9.62 1.89 -15.32
CA VAL A 18 8.97 2.70 -16.37
C VAL A 18 9.65 2.48 -17.72
N PHE A 19 10.98 2.42 -17.75
CA PHE A 19 11.73 2.15 -18.98
C PHE A 19 11.40 0.78 -19.58
N LEU A 20 11.38 -0.28 -18.76
CA LEU A 20 10.98 -1.62 -19.20
C LEU A 20 9.52 -1.67 -19.67
N SER A 21 8.62 -0.96 -18.97
CA SER A 21 7.20 -0.87 -19.33
C SER A 21 7.00 -0.13 -20.67
N GLY A 22 7.77 0.93 -20.93
CA GLY A 22 7.74 1.64 -22.21
C GLY A 22 8.32 0.81 -23.35
N MET A 23 9.39 0.07 -23.09
CA MET A 23 10.04 -0.80 -24.08
C MET A 23 9.15 -1.97 -24.52
N TYR A 24 8.13 -2.34 -23.73
CA TYR A 24 7.11 -3.33 -24.09
C TYR A 24 6.39 -2.97 -25.38
N PHE A 25 6.06 -1.70 -25.61
CA PHE A 25 5.30 -1.28 -26.80
C PHE A 25 6.11 -1.30 -28.10
N TYR A 26 7.44 -1.41 -28.00
CA TYR A 26 8.34 -1.34 -29.17
C TYR A 26 8.83 -2.72 -29.64
N MET A 27 8.66 -3.78 -28.85
CA MET A 27 9.39 -5.04 -29.05
C MET A 27 8.58 -6.08 -29.87
N PRO A 28 9.23 -6.99 -30.64
CA PRO A 28 8.50 -8.03 -31.36
C PRO A 28 7.90 -9.10 -30.41
N PRO A 29 6.85 -9.83 -30.89
CA PRO A 29 6.07 -10.79 -30.08
C PRO A 29 6.85 -11.81 -29.24
N PRO A 30 8.00 -12.36 -29.69
CA PRO A 30 8.73 -13.38 -28.92
C PRO A 30 9.27 -12.85 -27.59
N LEU A 31 9.54 -11.54 -27.46
CA LEU A 31 10.10 -10.95 -26.25
C LEU A 31 9.02 -10.40 -25.31
N HIS A 32 7.76 -10.25 -25.77
CA HIS A 32 6.67 -9.72 -24.94
C HIS A 32 6.45 -10.51 -23.65
N GLN A 33 6.51 -11.86 -23.69
CA GLN A 33 6.34 -12.67 -22.48
C GLN A 33 7.45 -12.44 -21.46
N LEU A 34 8.71 -12.41 -21.89
CA LEU A 34 9.84 -12.12 -21.01
C LEU A 34 9.71 -10.72 -20.41
N LEU A 35 9.34 -9.73 -21.22
CA LEU A 35 9.22 -8.35 -20.79
C LEU A 35 8.03 -8.13 -19.85
N LEU A 36 6.91 -8.83 -20.06
CA LEU A 36 5.74 -8.79 -19.18
C LEU A 36 6.11 -9.31 -17.78
N VAL A 37 6.77 -10.47 -17.71
CA VAL A 37 7.22 -11.06 -16.44
C VAL A 37 8.26 -10.16 -15.78
N ALA A 38 9.24 -9.66 -16.54
CA ALA A 38 10.25 -8.73 -16.03
C ALA A 38 9.61 -7.43 -15.50
N THR A 39 8.60 -6.91 -16.17
CA THR A 39 7.85 -5.72 -15.74
C THR A 39 7.15 -5.98 -14.40
N ILE A 40 6.43 -7.09 -14.27
CA ILE A 40 5.76 -7.47 -13.01
C ILE A 40 6.77 -7.61 -11.87
N VAL A 41 7.89 -8.31 -12.09
CA VAL A 41 8.95 -8.48 -11.08
C VAL A 41 9.58 -7.15 -10.70
N THR A 42 9.81 -6.24 -11.65
CA THR A 42 10.42 -4.93 -11.37
C THR A 42 9.48 -4.05 -10.57
N TRP A 43 8.18 -4.03 -10.89
CA TRP A 43 7.17 -3.33 -10.09
C TRP A 43 7.06 -3.89 -8.68
N PHE A 44 7.17 -5.22 -8.52
CA PHE A 44 7.24 -5.84 -7.21
C PHE A 44 8.46 -5.38 -6.40
N LEU A 45 9.64 -5.29 -7.02
CA LEU A 45 10.85 -4.78 -6.36
C LEU A 45 10.75 -3.30 -5.97
N VAL A 46 10.05 -2.47 -6.76
CA VAL A 46 9.76 -1.07 -6.40
C VAL A 46 8.97 -1.01 -5.09
N VAL A 47 7.94 -1.85 -4.95
CA VAL A 47 7.12 -1.90 -3.72
C VAL A 47 7.96 -2.37 -2.53
N ILE A 48 8.79 -3.40 -2.69
CA ILE A 48 9.67 -3.88 -1.60
C ILE A 48 10.68 -2.79 -1.20
N CYS A 49 11.32 -2.11 -2.15
CA CYS A 49 12.25 -1.03 -1.86
C CYS A 49 11.55 0.13 -1.12
N TRP A 50 10.31 0.43 -1.48
CA TRP A 50 9.49 1.43 -0.81
C TRP A 50 9.14 1.01 0.63
N LEU A 51 8.72 -0.25 0.85
CA LEU A 51 8.44 -0.78 2.18
C LEU A 51 9.68 -0.81 3.07
N ALA A 52 10.84 -1.16 2.52
CA ALA A 52 12.12 -1.17 3.24
C ALA A 52 12.56 0.25 3.67
N GLN A 53 12.26 1.26 2.86
CA GLN A 53 12.50 2.66 3.22
C GLN A 53 11.52 3.13 4.28
N LYS A 54 10.22 2.83 4.08
CA LYS A 54 9.15 3.14 5.02
C LYS A 54 9.49 2.56 6.41
N SER A 55 9.91 1.30 6.50
CA SER A 55 10.26 0.67 7.78
C SER A 55 11.45 1.35 8.46
N ALA A 56 12.52 1.67 7.70
CA ALA A 56 13.68 2.39 8.25
C ALA A 56 13.33 3.80 8.74
N ASP A 57 12.40 4.49 8.08
CA ASP A 57 11.92 5.81 8.50
C ASP A 57 11.02 5.72 9.75
N TRP A 58 10.19 4.68 9.86
CA TRP A 58 9.41 4.41 11.07
C TRP A 58 10.30 4.10 12.27
N THR A 59 11.36 3.30 12.12
CA THR A 59 12.31 3.01 13.20
C THR A 59 13.08 4.25 13.65
N LYS A 60 13.45 5.16 12.73
CA LYS A 60 14.07 6.44 13.11
C LYS A 60 13.10 7.41 13.78
N LYS A 61 11.81 7.37 13.40
CA LYS A 61 10.78 8.28 13.94
C LYS A 61 10.21 7.82 15.29
N HIS A 62 10.21 6.52 15.57
CA HIS A 62 9.66 5.94 16.81
C HIS A 62 10.68 5.27 17.72
N GLY A 63 11.93 5.07 17.28
CA GLY A 63 13.02 4.47 18.07
C GLY A 63 14.05 5.49 18.61
N GLY A 64 13.72 6.78 18.65
CA GLY A 64 14.69 7.87 18.85
C GLY A 64 14.35 8.83 19.99
N HIS A 65 14.20 8.36 21.23
CA HIS A 65 14.54 9.19 22.39
C HIS A 65 16.05 9.13 22.62
N SER A 66 16.85 9.70 21.71
CA SER A 66 18.24 10.13 21.95
C SER A 66 18.84 10.77 20.71
N GLU A 67 18.36 11.96 20.34
CA GLU A 67 19.20 12.95 19.67
C GLU A 67 18.97 14.30 20.36
N HIS A 68 19.71 14.52 21.45
CA HIS A 68 20.02 15.88 21.88
C HIS A 68 20.87 16.51 20.78
N SER A 69 20.22 17.28 19.91
CA SER A 69 20.88 18.25 19.05
C SER A 69 21.44 19.38 19.91
N HIS A 70 22.71 19.28 20.32
CA HIS A 70 23.49 20.45 20.72
C HIS A 70 24.38 20.85 19.53
N PRO A 71 24.19 22.04 18.95
CA PRO A 71 25.20 22.63 18.08
C PRO A 71 26.23 23.26 19.01
N HIS A 72 27.35 22.56 19.25
CA HIS A 72 28.54 23.22 19.76
C HIS A 72 29.69 22.93 18.81
N ASP A 73 29.95 23.94 17.98
CA ASP A 73 31.28 24.35 17.58
C ASP A 73 32.26 24.09 18.74
N HIS A 74 33.26 23.23 18.56
CA HIS A 74 34.60 23.41 19.10
C HIS A 74 35.57 22.48 18.39
N SER A 75 36.45 23.11 17.60
CA SER A 75 37.81 22.68 17.28
C SER A 75 38.40 21.69 18.30
N HIS A 76 38.86 20.52 17.84
CA HIS A 76 40.18 20.00 18.20
C HIS A 76 40.63 18.89 17.23
N SER A 77 41.85 19.08 16.73
CA SER A 77 42.65 18.18 15.92
C SER A 77 43.14 16.95 16.70
N HIS A 78 43.02 15.75 16.12
CA HIS A 78 44.12 14.77 16.07
C HIS A 78 43.80 13.54 15.17
N ASP A 79 44.54 13.48 14.07
CA ASP A 79 45.37 12.37 13.56
C ASP A 79 44.95 10.88 13.57
N HIS A 80 45.09 10.29 12.37
CA HIS A 80 45.27 8.88 11.93
C HIS A 80 44.74 7.68 12.73
N SER A 81 43.93 6.82 12.08
CA SER A 81 44.41 5.55 11.50
C SER A 81 43.29 4.72 10.83
N HIS A 82 43.68 4.02 9.77
CA HIS A 82 42.91 3.11 8.91
C HIS A 82 42.46 1.83 9.65
N GLU A 83 41.52 1.10 9.02
CA GLU A 83 41.25 -0.35 9.10
C GLU A 83 39.88 -0.84 9.62
N GLU A 84 39.36 -1.76 8.80
CA GLU A 84 38.37 -2.81 9.00
C GLU A 84 36.86 -2.52 9.14
N LYS A 85 36.19 -2.72 8.00
CA LYS A 85 34.82 -3.23 7.89
C LYS A 85 34.65 -4.49 8.75
N LYS A 86 33.96 -4.37 9.89
CA LYS A 86 33.41 -5.54 10.59
C LYS A 86 31.89 -5.47 10.64
N SER A 87 31.30 -6.18 9.69
CA SER A 87 29.97 -6.79 9.82
C SER A 87 29.89 -7.46 11.20
N SER A 88 29.13 -6.87 12.12
CA SER A 88 28.74 -7.52 13.35
C SER A 88 27.25 -7.26 13.55
N ALA A 89 26.49 -8.35 13.44
CA ALA A 89 25.07 -8.39 13.71
C ALA A 89 24.77 -7.76 15.08
N LYS A 90 24.24 -6.54 15.08
CA LYS A 90 23.67 -5.91 16.26
C LYS A 90 22.32 -6.57 16.52
N LEU A 91 22.35 -7.73 17.19
CA LEU A 91 21.20 -8.23 17.93
C LEU A 91 20.92 -7.19 19.02
N SER A 92 19.96 -6.30 18.76
CA SER A 92 19.46 -5.36 19.75
C SER A 92 18.61 -6.16 20.74
N ASN A 93 19.09 -6.23 21.98
CA ASN A 93 18.36 -6.79 23.10
C ASN A 93 17.16 -5.86 23.37
N VAL A 94 16.04 -6.08 22.70
CA VAL A 94 14.76 -5.40 22.96
C VAL A 94 14.38 -5.70 24.41
N SER A 95 14.17 -4.68 25.23
CA SER A 95 13.77 -4.89 26.62
C SER A 95 12.34 -5.46 26.67
N VAL A 96 12.07 -6.34 27.63
CA VAL A 96 10.75 -7.01 27.78
C VAL A 96 9.62 -5.98 27.92
N GLU A 97 9.91 -4.81 28.49
CA GLU A 97 8.97 -3.70 28.67
C GLU A 97 8.62 -2.99 27.36
N GLU A 98 9.57 -2.86 26.41
CA GLU A 98 9.29 -2.34 25.08
C GLU A 98 8.41 -3.32 24.28
N LEU A 99 8.62 -4.63 24.46
CA LEU A 99 7.81 -5.67 23.83
C LEU A 99 6.36 -5.67 24.33
N ASP A 100 6.15 -5.48 25.63
CA ASP A 100 4.80 -5.37 26.22
C ASP A 100 4.09 -4.07 25.80
N ARG A 101 4.82 -2.95 25.68
CA ARG A 101 4.28 -1.70 25.10
C ARG A 101 3.88 -1.88 23.64
N PHE A 102 4.69 -2.57 22.86
CA PHE A 102 4.36 -2.90 21.47
C PHE A 102 3.10 -3.78 21.44
N ARG A 103 3.07 -4.86 22.22
CA ARG A 103 1.93 -5.78 22.29
C ARG A 103 0.61 -5.08 22.64
N THR A 104 0.63 -4.17 23.62
CA THR A 104 -0.56 -3.42 24.02
C THR A 104 -1.03 -2.44 22.95
N ALA A 105 -0.11 -1.74 22.29
CA ALA A 105 -0.44 -0.87 21.15
C ALA A 105 -1.06 -1.66 19.98
N PHE A 106 -0.45 -2.79 19.60
CA PHE A 106 -1.01 -3.67 18.56
C PHE A 106 -2.38 -4.22 18.92
N THR A 107 -2.60 -4.56 20.20
CA THR A 107 -3.91 -5.06 20.66
C THR A 107 -4.98 -3.96 20.57
N ALA A 108 -4.63 -2.71 20.88
CA ALA A 108 -5.53 -1.58 20.76
C ALA A 108 -5.89 -1.28 19.29
N GLU A 109 -4.90 -1.24 18.39
CA GLU A 109 -5.12 -1.06 16.96
C GLU A 109 -5.98 -2.19 16.36
N LEU A 110 -5.82 -3.42 16.84
CA LEU A 110 -6.58 -4.58 16.37
C LEU A 110 -8.04 -4.52 16.81
N GLU A 111 -8.34 -4.08 18.04
CA GLU A 111 -9.72 -3.86 18.48
C GLU A 111 -10.37 -2.66 17.78
N GLU A 112 -9.62 -1.59 17.51
CA GLU A 112 -10.11 -0.46 16.69
C GLU A 112 -10.47 -0.91 15.27
N LEU A 113 -9.56 -1.61 14.60
CA LEU A 113 -9.78 -2.12 13.24
C LEU A 113 -10.96 -3.10 13.19
N LYS A 114 -11.10 -3.97 14.20
CA LYS A 114 -12.24 -4.87 14.35
C LYS A 114 -13.55 -4.11 14.56
N GLY A 115 -13.52 -2.98 15.26
CA GLY A 115 -14.66 -2.07 15.38
C GLY A 115 -15.07 -1.47 14.04
N GLU A 116 -14.09 -0.98 13.27
CA GLU A 116 -14.32 -0.39 11.94
C GLU A 116 -14.89 -1.41 10.95
N VAL A 117 -14.34 -2.63 10.93
CA VAL A 117 -14.84 -3.72 10.07
C VAL A 117 -16.29 -4.06 10.39
N LYS A 118 -16.66 -4.17 11.67
CA LYS A 118 -18.06 -4.41 12.07
C LYS A 118 -19.00 -3.31 11.62
N LEU A 119 -18.57 -2.05 11.66
CA LEU A 119 -19.39 -0.92 11.22
C LEU A 119 -19.59 -0.97 9.70
N LYS A 120 -18.51 -1.27 8.94
CA LYS A 120 -18.57 -1.46 7.48
C LYS A 120 -19.43 -2.66 7.08
N ASP A 121 -19.39 -3.77 7.81
CA ASP A 121 -20.26 -4.92 7.56
C ASP A 121 -21.75 -4.56 7.69
N ASN A 122 -22.11 -3.75 8.70
CA ASN A 122 -23.47 -3.24 8.85
C ASN A 122 -23.88 -2.32 7.68
N GLU A 123 -22.96 -1.48 7.20
CA GLU A 123 -23.22 -0.61 6.06
C GLU A 123 -23.39 -1.41 4.76
N ILE A 124 -22.58 -2.45 4.55
CA ILE A 124 -22.73 -3.38 3.43
C ILE A 124 -24.09 -4.08 3.47
N ALA A 125 -24.52 -4.54 4.65
CA ALA A 125 -25.83 -5.18 4.82
C ALA A 125 -26.98 -4.22 4.46
N ARG A 126 -26.90 -2.97 4.93
CA ARG A 126 -27.88 -1.93 4.59
C ARG A 126 -27.90 -1.63 3.09
N MET A 127 -26.75 -1.40 2.47
CA MET A 127 -26.67 -1.12 1.03
C MET A 127 -27.22 -2.28 0.19
N LYS A 128 -26.95 -3.53 0.59
CA LYS A 128 -27.49 -4.71 -0.09
C LYS A 128 -29.02 -4.75 -0.04
N GLN A 129 -29.62 -4.33 1.08
CA GLN A 129 -31.07 -4.22 1.20
C GLN A 129 -31.63 -3.09 0.30
N GLU A 130 -30.95 -1.95 0.22
CA GLU A 130 -31.35 -0.84 -0.67
C GLU A 130 -31.30 -1.27 -2.15
N ILE A 131 -30.26 -2.00 -2.57
CA ILE A 131 -30.15 -2.56 -3.92
C ILE A 131 -31.30 -3.53 -4.21
N ALA A 132 -31.59 -4.47 -3.32
CA ALA A 132 -32.68 -5.42 -3.50
C ALA A 132 -34.04 -4.70 -3.64
N ASN A 133 -34.26 -3.65 -2.85
CA ASN A 133 -35.48 -2.85 -2.96
C ASN A 133 -35.56 -2.13 -4.32
N LEU A 134 -34.47 -1.51 -4.78
CA LEU A 134 -34.44 -0.83 -6.08
C LEU A 134 -34.64 -1.81 -7.25
N GLU A 135 -34.07 -3.00 -7.19
CA GLU A 135 -34.28 -4.05 -8.21
C GLU A 135 -35.76 -4.46 -8.30
N THR A 136 -36.44 -4.62 -7.16
CA THR A 136 -37.87 -4.94 -7.16
C THR A 136 -38.72 -3.83 -7.77
N LEU A 137 -38.40 -2.55 -7.51
CA LEU A 137 -39.06 -1.41 -8.16
C LEU A 137 -38.86 -1.42 -9.67
N MET A 138 -37.62 -1.64 -10.13
CA MET A 138 -37.31 -1.74 -11.56
C MET A 138 -38.11 -2.85 -12.25
N GLN A 139 -38.24 -4.02 -11.61
CA GLN A 139 -39.05 -5.13 -12.15
C GLN A 139 -40.55 -4.80 -12.23
N ILE A 140 -41.09 -4.04 -11.28
CA ILE A 140 -42.48 -3.58 -11.32
C ILE A 140 -42.69 -2.63 -12.50
N GLU A 141 -41.74 -1.72 -12.74
CA GLU A 141 -41.80 -0.79 -13.87
C GLU A 141 -41.74 -1.52 -15.22
N SER A 142 -40.88 -2.53 -15.36
CA SER A 142 -40.81 -3.33 -16.60
C SER A 142 -42.10 -4.12 -16.83
N LEU A 143 -42.63 -4.80 -15.81
CA LEU A 143 -43.92 -5.51 -15.89
C LEU A 143 -45.08 -4.58 -16.26
N LYS A 144 -45.09 -3.36 -15.71
CA LYS A 144 -46.11 -2.35 -16.04
C LYS A 144 -46.02 -1.91 -17.50
N ALA A 145 -44.81 -1.73 -18.02
CA ALA A 145 -44.59 -1.40 -19.43
C ALA A 145 -45.03 -2.54 -20.36
N GLU A 146 -44.70 -3.79 -20.01
CA GLU A 146 -45.13 -4.97 -20.76
C GLU A 146 -46.66 -5.12 -20.77
N LEU A 147 -47.32 -4.92 -19.63
CA LEU A 147 -48.78 -4.99 -19.52
C LEU A 147 -49.44 -3.89 -20.37
N ALA A 148 -48.91 -2.66 -20.35
CA ALA A 148 -49.40 -1.58 -21.19
C ALA A 148 -49.27 -1.92 -22.69
N ASN A 149 -48.15 -2.52 -23.09
CA ASN A 149 -47.93 -2.95 -24.48
C ASN A 149 -48.90 -4.07 -24.89
N LEU A 150 -49.06 -5.10 -24.06
CA LEU A 150 -50.02 -6.19 -24.29
C LEU A 150 -51.46 -5.67 -24.40
N LYS A 151 -51.85 -4.72 -23.55
CA LYS A 151 -53.17 -4.09 -23.61
C LYS A 151 -53.39 -3.31 -24.91
N ALA A 152 -52.39 -2.57 -25.36
CA ALA A 152 -52.45 -1.84 -26.64
C ALA A 152 -52.55 -2.82 -27.84
N ALA A 153 -51.81 -3.92 -27.82
CA ALA A 153 -51.87 -4.95 -28.85
C ALA A 153 -53.24 -5.67 -28.87
N ALA A 154 -53.82 -5.96 -27.70
CA ALA A 154 -55.15 -6.55 -27.60
C ALA A 154 -56.26 -5.59 -28.07
N ALA A 155 -56.14 -4.29 -27.78
CA ALA A 155 -57.08 -3.27 -28.24
C ALA A 155 -57.06 -3.11 -29.78
N LYS A 156 -55.90 -3.28 -30.43
CA LYS A 156 -55.77 -3.24 -31.89
C LYS A 156 -56.34 -4.49 -32.60
N ARG A 157 -56.60 -5.58 -31.88
CA ARG A 157 -57.15 -6.83 -32.44
C ARG A 157 -58.67 -6.93 -32.37
N LYS A 158 -59.36 -5.94 -31.76
CA LYS A 158 -60.81 -5.75 -31.83
C LYS A 158 -61.13 -4.73 -32.91
#